data_AF-A0AAJ1IJR6-F1
#
_entry.id   AF-A0AAJ1IJR6-F1
#
_cell.length_a   1.000
_cell.length_b   1.000
_cell.length_c   1.000
_cell.angle_alpha   90.00
_cell.angle_beta   90.00
_cell.angle_gamma   90.00
#
_symmetry.space_group_name_H-M   'P 1'
#
loop_
_entity.id
_entity.type
_entity.pdbx_description
1 polymer ?
#
loop_
_entity_poly.entity_id
_entity_poly.type
_entity_poly.pdbx_seq_one_letter_code
_entity_poly.pdbx_strand_id
1 'polypeptide(L)' 'MIQYNFKISDKLWQIGVIDDRGGPFHRLVLTKGTIYNSYFYTTIRGNTKKITHYIFDK' A
#
# COMPACT_ATOMS: atom_id res chain seq x y z
N MET A 1 -11.90 -7.70 -2.97
CA MET A 1 -10.66 -7.28 -2.28
C MET A 1 -9.56 -8.30 -2.52
N ILE A 2 -8.55 -7.94 -3.31
CA ILE A 2 -7.42 -8.79 -3.72
C ILE A 2 -6.14 -8.19 -3.17
N GLN A 3 -5.31 -8.96 -2.47
CA GLN A 3 -4.00 -8.50 -1.98
C GLN A 3 -2.96 -8.57 -3.09
N TYR A 4 -2.03 -7.62 -3.10
CA TYR A 4 -0.88 -7.64 -4.01
C TYR A 4 0.39 -7.11 -3.34
N ASN A 5 1.52 -7.53 -3.91
CA ASN A 5 2.86 -7.22 -3.44
C ASN A 5 3.72 -6.96 -4.66
N PHE A 6 4.39 -5.81 -4.70
CA PHE A 6 5.24 -5.43 -5.81
C PHE A 6 6.57 -4.90 -5.26
N LYS A 7 7.68 -5.51 -5.68
CA LYS A 7 9.02 -5.05 -5.29
C LYS A 7 9.40 -3.85 -6.16
N ILE A 8 9.55 -2.69 -5.55
CA ILE A 8 10.00 -1.47 -6.23
C ILE A 8 11.54 -1.43 -6.27
N SER A 9 12.17 -1.78 -5.14
CA SER A 9 13.62 -1.91 -5.03
C SER A 9 13.99 -2.90 -3.92
N ASP A 10 15.29 -3.18 -3.72
CA ASP A 10 15.73 -4.12 -2.69
C ASP A 10 15.30 -3.76 -1.27
N LYS A 11 15.09 -2.47 -1.00
CA LYS A 11 14.67 -1.97 0.31
C LYS A 11 13.22 -1.53 0.36
N LEU A 12 12.52 -1.48 -0.78
CA LEU A 12 11.19 -0.90 -0.90
C LEU A 12 10.22 -1.85 -1.58
N TRP A 13 9.15 -2.17 -0.88
CA TRP A 13 8.03 -2.95 -1.39
C TRP A 13 6.77 -2.11 -1.33
N GLN A 14 5.96 -2.18 -2.38
CA GLN A 14 4.58 -1.76 -2.35
C GLN A 14 3.73 -2.98 -2.02
N ILE A 15 2.87 -2.84 -1.03
CA ILE A 15 1.89 -3.83 -0.65
C ILE A 15 0.53 -3.15 -0.66
N GLY A 16 -0.52 -3.84 -1.06
CA GLY A 16 -1.83 -3.20 -1.06
C GLY A 16 -2.97 -4.14 -1.33
N VAL A 17 -4.16 -3.57 -1.34
CA VAL A 17 -5.41 -4.26 -1.63
C VAL A 17 -6.12 -3.55 -2.76
N ILE A 18 -6.45 -4.30 -3.81
CA ILE A 18 -7.36 -3.86 -4.87
C ILE A 18 -8.78 -4.11 -4.37
N ASP A 19 -9.55 -3.05 -4.21
CA ASP A 19 -10.99 -3.12 -3.99
C ASP A 19 -11.69 -2.74 -5.29
N ASP A 20 -12.09 -3.75 -6.06
CA ASP A 20 -12.74 -3.65 -7.36
C ASP A 20 -14.25 -3.32 -7.26
N ARG A 21 -14.78 -3.22 -6.04
CA ARG A 21 -16.19 -2.94 -5.82
C ARG A 21 -16.48 -1.47 -6.08
N GLY A 22 -17.56 -1.19 -6.80
CA GLY A 22 -18.12 0.14 -6.86
C GLY A 22 -18.77 0.52 -5.52
N GLY A 23 -18.72 1.79 -5.14
CA GLY A 23 -19.32 2.22 -3.88
C GLY A 23 -19.08 3.70 -3.55
N PRO A 24 -19.83 4.23 -2.57
CA PRO A 24 -19.57 5.54 -2.04
C PRO A 24 -18.23 5.55 -1.29
N PHE A 25 -17.38 6.53 -1.59
CA PHE A 25 -16.11 6.79 -0.92
C PHE A 25 -16.04 8.27 -0.53
N HIS A 26 -16.16 8.55 0.77
CA HIS A 26 -16.38 9.89 1.33
C HIS A 26 -17.53 10.65 0.64
N ARG A 27 -17.23 11.44 -0.39
CA ARG A 27 -18.19 12.25 -1.17
C ARG A 27 -18.28 11.85 -2.64
N LEU A 28 -17.53 10.82 -3.06
CA LEU A 28 -17.45 10.34 -4.43
C LEU A 28 -18.18 9.00 -4.55
N VAL A 29 -18.64 8.68 -5.75
CA VAL A 29 -19.06 7.32 -6.10
C VAL A 29 -18.00 6.72 -7.01
N LEU A 30 -17.32 5.70 -6.53
CA LEU A 30 -16.32 4.98 -7.31
C LEU A 30 -17.03 3.96 -8.19
N THR A 31 -16.85 4.06 -9.51
CA THR A 31 -17.43 3.12 -10.48
C THR A 31 -16.45 2.05 -10.95
N LYS A 32 -15.16 2.20 -10.60
CA LYS A 32 -14.06 1.31 -11.00
C LYS A 32 -13.26 0.77 -9.80
N GLY A 33 -13.78 0.93 -8.58
CA GLY A 33 -13.07 0.55 -7.36
C GLY A 33 -11.97 1.52 -6.94
N THR A 34 -11.15 1.09 -5.98
CA THR A 34 -9.99 1.81 -5.43
C THR A 34 -8.87 0.84 -5.07
N ILE A 35 -7.67 1.37 -4.82
CA ILE A 35 -6.53 0.58 -4.35
C ILE A 35 -5.97 1.25 -3.10
N TYR A 36 -5.89 0.48 -2.02
CA TYR A 36 -5.28 0.90 -0.77
C TYR A 36 -3.79 0.55 -0.81
N ASN A 37 -2.96 1.55 -1.07
CA ASN A 37 -1.52 1.38 -1.22
C ASN A 37 -0.81 1.56 0.12
N SER A 38 0.15 0.69 0.38
CA SER A 38 1.04 0.73 1.52
C SER A 38 2.47 0.45 1.08
N TYR A 39 3.44 1.05 1.76
CA TYR A 39 4.85 0.87 1.42
C TYR A 39 5.63 0.37 2.62
N PHE A 40 6.39 -0.68 2.37
CA PHE A 40 7.30 -1.28 3.33
C PHE A 40 8.73 -0.90 2.94
N TYR A 41 9.33 -0.03 3.75
CA TYR A 41 10.70 0.43 3.55
C TYR A 41 11.61 -0.10 4.66
N THR A 42 12.65 -0.84 4.27
CA THR A 42 13.64 -1.39 5.19
C THR A 42 14.90 -0.54 5.18
N THR A 43 15.28 -0.06 6.36
CA THR A 43 16.54 0.64 6.58
C THR A 43 17.42 -0.17 7.52
N ILE A 44 18.73 -0.10 7.31
CA ILE A 44 19.72 -0.67 8.21
C ILE A 44 20.43 0.51 8.86
N ARG A 45 20.45 0.54 10.19
CA ARG A 45 21.21 1.50 10.98
C ARG A 45 22.11 0.72 11.94
N GLY A 46 23.40 0.65 11.64
CA GLY A 46 24.31 -0.27 12.31
C GLY A 46 23.88 -1.72 12.10
N ASN A 47 23.74 -2.50 13.18
CA ASN A 47 23.25 -3.88 13.14
C ASN A 47 21.72 -4.01 13.26
N THR A 48 20.99 -2.89 13.34
CA THR A 48 19.55 -2.88 13.53
C THR A 48 18.83 -2.70 12.19
N LYS A 49 17.93 -3.64 11.85
CA LYS A 49 16.95 -3.46 10.77
C LYS A 49 15.75 -2.69 11.32
N LYS A 50 15.46 -1.51 10.75
CA LYS A 50 14.24 -0.75 11.03
C LYS A 50 13.31 -0.85 9.81
N ILE A 51 12.10 -1.29 10.09
CA ILE A 51 11.00 -1.36 9.13
C ILE A 51 10.12 -0.13 9.33
N THR A 52 9.79 0.55 8.23
CA THR A 52 8.81 1.65 8.24
C THR A 52 7.66 1.29 7.31
N HIS A 53 6.44 1.32 7.84
CA HIS A 53 5.21 1.13 7.08
C HIS A 53 4.55 2.48 6.86
N TYR A 54 4.40 2.86 5.59
CA TYR A 54 3.65 4.05 5.19
C TYR A 54 2.28 3.59 4.69
N ILE A 55 1.22 4.03 5.36
CA ILE A 55 -0.16 3.87 4.91
C ILE A 55 -0.54 5.20 4.26
N PHE A 56 -0.76 5.17 2.94
CA PHE A 56 -1.35 6.32 2.25
C PHE A 56 -2.85 6.08 2.21
N ASP A 57 -3.52 6.48 3.29
CA ASP A 57 -4.96 6.64 3.27
C ASP A 57 -5.26 7.90 2.46
N LYS A 58 -6.09 7.77 1.43
CA LYS A 58 -6.47 8.87 0.53
C LYS A 58 -7.89 9.27 0.80
#